data_AF-A0A7C7BM02-F1
#
_entry.id   AF-A0A7C7BM02-F1
#
_cell.length_a   1.000
_cell.length_b   1.000
_cell.length_c   1.000
_cell.angle_alpha   90.00
_cell.angle_beta   90.00
_cell.angle_gamma   90.00
#
_symmetry.space_group_name_H-M   'P 1'
#
loop_
_entity.id
_entity.type
_entity.pdbx_description
1 polymer ?
#
loop_
_entity_poly.entity_id
_entity_poly.type
_entity_poly.pdbx_seq_one_letter_code
_entity_poly.pdbx_strand_id
1 'polypeptide(L)' 'MAFYIDSLPYIPFGNGVKFDFNAGFVEKGKVRVSVFAVFAAFEHVYRGIDTSNEAIDLGEGLQVGSMEDPSTSGNWGE' A
#
# COMPACT_ATOMS: atom_id res chain seq x y z
N MET A 1 21.61 5.50 -14.59
CA MET A 1 21.22 5.65 -13.16
C MET A 1 21.29 4.28 -12.52
N ALA A 2 21.91 4.13 -11.35
CA ALA A 2 21.98 2.85 -10.66
C ALA A 2 20.66 2.59 -9.92
N PHE A 3 20.15 1.35 -10.00
CA PHE A 3 19.02 0.88 -9.22
C PHE A 3 19.54 0.25 -7.93
N TYR A 4 19.07 0.73 -6.78
CA TYR A 4 19.46 0.21 -5.46
C TYR A 4 18.32 -0.63 -4.92
N ILE A 5 18.54 -1.94 -4.81
CA ILE A 5 17.50 -2.87 -4.31
C ILE A 5 17.00 -2.47 -2.91
N ASP A 6 17.89 -1.96 -2.06
CA ASP A 6 17.58 -1.56 -0.70
C ASP A 6 16.66 -0.33 -0.62
N SER A 7 16.44 0.38 -1.74
CA SER A 7 15.51 1.51 -1.78
C SER A 7 14.05 1.09 -1.98
N LEU A 8 13.77 -0.18 -2.33
CA LEU A 8 12.42 -0.67 -2.61
C LEU A 8 11.40 -0.43 -1.49
N PRO A 9 11.74 -0.57 -0.19
CA PRO A 9 10.76 -0.38 0.88
C PRO A 9 10.31 1.07 1.07
N TYR A 10 10.98 2.04 0.45
CA TYR A 10 10.80 3.46 0.74
C TYR A 10 9.89 4.14 -0.28
N ILE A 11 8.97 4.97 0.22
CA ILE A 11 8.13 5.83 -0.61
C ILE A 11 9.05 6.86 -1.29
N PRO A 12 9.07 6.95 -2.64
CA PRO A 12 9.85 7.95 -3.34
C PRO A 12 9.51 9.36 -2.86
N PHE A 13 10.53 10.17 -2.56
CA PHE A 13 10.37 11.53 -2.02
C PHE A 13 9.64 11.63 -0.66
N GLY A 14 9.29 10.51 -0.03
CA GLY A 14 8.60 10.45 1.26
C GLY A 14 9.51 10.67 2.47
N ASN A 15 10.69 11.27 2.30
CA ASN A 15 11.66 11.55 3.37
C ASN A 15 12.06 10.33 4.22
N GLY A 16 12.27 9.18 3.58
CA GLY A 16 12.67 7.93 4.26
C GLY A 16 11.53 7.17 4.91
N VAL A 17 10.27 7.60 4.73
CA VAL A 17 9.10 6.79 5.10
C VAL A 17 9.04 5.54 4.24
N LYS A 18 8.68 4.41 4.87
CA LYS A 18 8.48 3.13 4.21
C LYS A 18 7.00 2.93 3.89
N PHE A 19 6.72 2.14 2.86
CA PHE A 19 5.37 1.60 2.69
C PHE A 19 5.01 0.73 3.90
N ASP A 20 3.73 0.69 4.26
CA ASP A 20 3.23 -0.31 5.18
C ASP A 20 3.05 -1.63 4.41
N PHE A 21 3.71 -2.69 4.85
CA PHE A 21 3.68 -4.00 4.23
C PHE A 21 3.05 -5.00 5.18
N ASN A 22 1.99 -5.66 4.74
CA ASN A 22 1.39 -6.76 5.46
C ASN A 22 1.28 -7.98 4.55
N ALA A 23 1.49 -9.16 5.12
CA ALA A 23 1.34 -10.43 4.42
C ALA A 23 0.94 -11.51 5.42
N GLY A 24 0.08 -12.42 4.97
CA GLY A 24 -0.45 -13.46 5.83
C GLY A 24 -1.42 -14.37 5.12
N PHE A 25 -2.37 -14.86 5.88
CA PHE A 25 -3.40 -15.78 5.38
C PHE A 25 -4.75 -15.42 5.97
N VAL A 26 -5.79 -15.61 5.15
CA VAL A 26 -7.19 -15.51 5.57
C VAL A 26 -7.93 -16.78 5.20
N GLU A 27 -8.96 -17.10 5.98
CA GLU A 27 -9.86 -18.21 5.70
C GLU A 27 -11.08 -17.72 4.93
N LYS A 28 -11.33 -18.28 3.75
CA LYS A 28 -12.55 -18.03 2.97
C LYS A 28 -13.26 -19.36 2.73
N GLY A 29 -14.37 -19.57 3.45
CA GLY A 29 -15.06 -20.86 3.48
C GLY A 29 -14.21 -21.93 4.18
N LYS A 30 -13.66 -22.88 3.41
CA LYS A 30 -12.76 -23.95 3.90
C LYS A 30 -11.35 -23.88 3.30
N VAL A 31 -11.04 -22.78 2.61
CA VAL A 31 -9.77 -22.60 1.90
C VAL A 31 -8.96 -21.51 2.62
N ARG A 32 -7.69 -21.82 2.88
CA ARG A 32 -6.70 -20.86 3.38
C ARG A 32 -6.06 -20.17 2.19
N VAL A 33 -6.20 -18.85 2.11
CA VAL A 33 -5.71 -18.04 0.99
C VAL A 33 -4.56 -17.15 1.48
N SER A 34 -3.45 -17.13 0.76
CA SER A 34 -2.36 -16.19 1.00
C SER A 34 -2.78 -14.79 0.55
N VAL A 35 -2.57 -13.80 1.42
CA VAL A 35 -2.88 -12.39 1.14
C VAL A 35 -1.70 -11.52 1.53
N PHE A 36 -1.66 -10.34 0.92
CA PHE A 36 -0.76 -9.25 1.23
C PHE A 36 -1.45 -7.91 0.98
N ALA A 37 -0.99 -6.87 1.66
CA ALA A 37 -1.36 -5.49 1.36
C ALA A 37 -0.12 -4.61 1.45
N VAL A 38 -0.03 -3.65 0.53
CA VAL A 38 0.97 -2.58 0.57
C VAL A 38 0.24 -1.25 0.55
N PHE A 39 0.51 -0.39 1.52
CA PHE A 39 -0.18 0.90 1.68
C PHE A 39 0.81 2.07 1.78
N ALA A 40 0.42 3.19 1.17
CA ALA A 40 1.09 4.49 1.32
C ALA A 40 0.04 5.60 1.51
N ALA A 41 0.07 6.23 2.69
CA ALA A 41 -0.83 7.35 3.01
C ALA A 41 -0.58 8.55 2.07
N PHE A 42 -1.65 9.24 1.69
CA PHE A 42 -1.58 10.43 0.84
C PHE A 42 -0.75 11.54 1.47
N GLU A 43 -0.69 11.65 2.80
CA GLU A 43 0.23 12.55 3.50
C GLU A 43 1.69 12.39 3.03
N HIS A 44 2.12 11.16 2.79
CA HIS A 44 3.49 10.84 2.38
C HIS A 44 3.69 10.92 0.87
N VAL A 45 2.66 10.55 0.10
CA VAL A 45 2.67 10.59 -1.37
C VAL A 45 2.63 12.03 -1.89
N TYR A 46 1.79 12.88 -1.30
CA TYR A 46 1.62 14.29 -1.68
C TYR A 46 2.51 15.24 -0.90
N ARG A 47 3.57 14.72 -0.26
CA ARG A 47 4.50 15.54 0.50
C ARG A 47 5.05 16.69 -0.36
N GLY A 48 4.88 17.92 0.13
CA GLY A 48 5.34 19.13 -0.55
C GLY A 48 4.33 19.74 -1.53
N ILE A 49 3.13 19.15 -1.64
CA ILE A 49 1.99 19.71 -2.37
C ILE A 49 1.05 20.34 -1.33
N ASP A 50 0.51 21.52 -1.65
CA ASP A 50 -0.57 22.12 -0.86
C ASP A 50 -1.90 21.45 -1.21
N THR A 51 -2.46 20.67 -0.28
CA THR A 51 -3.71 19.93 -0.47
C THR A 51 -4.90 20.54 0.27
N SER A 52 -4.74 21.76 0.83
CA SER A 52 -5.71 22.37 1.76
C SER A 52 -7.13 22.56 1.20
N ASN A 53 -7.29 22.68 -0.12
CA ASN A 53 -8.58 22.85 -0.80
C ASN A 53 -8.94 21.74 -1.79
N GLU A 54 -8.19 20.63 -1.79
CA GLU A 54 -8.36 19.55 -2.78
C GLU A 54 -9.35 18.46 -2.33
N ALA A 55 -9.99 18.63 -1.17
CA ALA A 55 -10.90 17.66 -0.56
C ALA A 55 -10.29 16.24 -0.45
N ILE A 56 -8.97 16.17 -0.22
CA ILE A 56 -8.22 14.93 -0.04
C ILE A 56 -8.16 14.58 1.45
N ASP A 57 -8.59 13.38 1.81
CA ASP A 57 -8.30 12.82 3.13
C ASP A 57 -6.86 12.29 3.15
N LEU A 58 -5.97 12.95 3.88
CA LEU A 58 -4.56 12.56 3.97
C LEU A 58 -4.33 11.24 4.72
N GLY A 59 -5.33 10.75 5.47
CA GLY A 59 -5.31 9.44 6.11
C GLY A 59 -5.63 8.28 5.17
N GLU A 60 -6.30 8.55 4.04
CA GLU A 60 -6.43 7.58 2.94
C GLU A 60 -5.11 7.48 2.15
N GLY A 61 -5.06 6.61 1.15
CA GLY A 61 -3.83 6.40 0.42
C GLY A 61 -3.92 5.46 -0.77
N LEU A 62 -2.77 5.21 -1.36
CA LEU A 62 -2.61 4.21 -2.39
C LEU A 62 -2.47 2.84 -1.73
N GLN A 63 -3.27 1.89 -2.17
CA GLN A 63 -3.22 0.52 -1.67
C GLN A 63 -3.13 -0.47 -2.83
N VAL A 64 -2.24 -1.45 -2.71
CA VAL A 64 -2.26 -2.65 -3.55
C VAL A 64 -2.53 -3.85 -2.66
N GLY A 65 -3.57 -4.56 -3.06
CA GLY A 65 -4.11 -5.72 -2.39
C GLY A 65 -4.76 -5.49 -1.03
N SER A 66 -5.32 -6.56 -0.47
CA SER A 66 -6.12 -6.51 0.77
C SER A 66 -5.82 -7.68 1.69
N MET A 67 -5.82 -7.39 2.99
CA MET A 67 -5.74 -8.40 4.06
C MET A 67 -7.11 -9.01 4.41
N GLU A 68 -8.21 -8.42 3.91
CA GLU A 68 -9.58 -8.80 4.29
C GLU A 68 -10.38 -9.39 3.12
N ASP A 69 -10.09 -8.95 1.90
CA ASP A 69 -10.83 -9.30 0.68
C ASP A 69 -10.00 -10.20 -0.26
N PRO A 70 -9.86 -11.50 0.03
CA PRO A 70 -9.22 -12.43 -0.88
C PRO A 70 -10.14 -12.73 -2.07
N SER A 71 -9.62 -12.63 -3.31
CA SER A 71 -10.29 -13.18 -4.50
C SER A 71 -9.64 -14.49 -4.96
N THR A 72 -10.40 -15.32 -5.69
CA THR A 72 -9.86 -16.56 -6.30
C THR A 72 -8.81 -16.29 -7.39
N SER A 73 -8.79 -15.07 -7.93
CA SER A 73 -7.85 -14.60 -8.96
C SER A 73 -6.58 -13.98 -8.36
N GLY A 74 -6.45 -14.02 -7.03
CA GLY A 74 -5.44 -13.28 -6.26
C GLY A 74 -6.05 -12.09 -5.52
N ASN A 75 -5.30 -11.47 -4.62
CA ASN A 75 -5.80 -10.37 -3.79
C ASN A 75 -5.21 -9.02 -4.23
N TRP A 76 -4.86 -8.85 -5.50
CA TRP A 76 -4.13 -7.68 -6.05
C TRP A 76 -4.98 -6.41 -6.22
N GLY A 77 -6.30 -6.51 -6.05
CA GLY A 77 -7.27 -5.45 -6.37
C GLY A 77 -7.81 -5.59 -7.81
N GLU A 78 -9.13 -5.54 -7.94
CA GLU A 78 -9.83 -5.00 -9.12
C GLU A 78 -10.15 -3.54 -8.83
#